data_AF-A0A966NPM4-F1
#
_entry.id   AF-A0A966NPM4-F1
#
_cell.length_a   1.000
_cell.length_b   1.000
_cell.length_c   1.000
_cell.angle_alpha   90.00
_cell.angle_beta   90.00
_cell.angle_gamma   90.00
#
_symmetry.space_group_name_H-M   'P 1'
#
loop_
_entity.id
_entity.type
_entity.pdbx_description
1 polymer ?
#
loop_
_entity_poly.entity_id
_entity_poly.type
_entity_poly.pdbx_seq_one_letter_code
_entity_poly.pdbx_strand_id
1 'polypeptide(L)'
;NLPDVEETGQTFEENALLKAETICKATQLPALADDSGLCVDALGGKPGILSARWSGVHGNDMANIATLLGQISHVPEAERGAHFVSVIALATPDGRSLTVRGEIKGKILRAPRGEGGFGYDPIFQPEGYEMTFGEMEPSLKDEISHRAQALREVAPKIAPFLGL
;
A
#
# COMPACT_ATOMS: atom_id res chain seq x y z
N ASN A 1 11.12 -20.81 -9.72
CA ASN A 1 11.04 -19.84 -8.61
C ASN A 1 11.62 -18.52 -9.08
N LEU A 2 10.86 -17.44 -8.94
CA LEU A 2 11.38 -16.09 -9.11
C LEU A 2 12.18 -15.71 -7.85
N PRO A 3 13.27 -14.94 -7.98
CA PRO A 3 13.99 -14.43 -6.83
C PRO A 3 13.13 -13.42 -6.07
N ASP A 4 13.26 -13.39 -4.74
CA ASP A 4 12.76 -12.26 -3.97
C ASP A 4 13.50 -10.99 -4.40
N VAL A 5 12.74 -9.90 -4.52
CA VAL A 5 13.30 -8.60 -4.90
C VAL A 5 13.53 -7.81 -3.63
N GLU A 6 14.79 -7.48 -3.35
CA GLU A 6 15.13 -6.60 -2.23
C GLU A 6 14.66 -5.17 -2.52
N GLU A 7 13.73 -4.66 -1.71
CA GLU A 7 13.18 -3.31 -1.80
C GLU A 7 14.20 -2.29 -1.28
N THR A 8 14.99 -1.72 -2.20
CA THR A 8 16.05 -0.74 -1.91
C THR A 8 15.67 0.70 -2.29
N GLY A 9 14.46 0.91 -2.83
CA GLY A 9 13.94 2.22 -3.17
C GLY A 9 13.65 3.08 -1.94
N GLN A 10 13.60 4.39 -2.15
CA GLN A 10 13.25 5.39 -1.14
C GLN A 10 11.78 5.83 -1.25
N THR A 11 11.10 5.43 -2.33
CA THR A 11 9.68 5.72 -2.62
C THR A 11 8.93 4.46 -3.02
N PHE A 12 7.59 4.50 -2.94
CA PHE A 12 6.74 3.41 -3.40
C PHE A 12 6.91 3.17 -4.91
N GLU A 13 7.08 4.25 -5.69
CA GLU A 13 7.34 4.22 -7.12
C GLU A 13 8.63 3.48 -7.46
N GLU A 14 9.73 3.78 -6.76
CA GLU A 14 11.01 3.11 -6.98
C GLU A 14 10.93 1.61 -6.65
N ASN A 15 10.28 1.24 -5.55
CA ASN A 15 10.11 -0.18 -5.18
C ASN A 15 9.19 -0.93 -6.14
N ALA A 16 8.07 -0.33 -6.56
CA ALA A 16 7.16 -0.94 -7.51
C ALA A 16 7.85 -1.16 -8.86
N LEU A 17 8.58 -0.16 -9.37
CA LEU A 17 9.37 -0.28 -10.60
C LEU A 17 10.47 -1.34 -10.48
N LEU A 18 11.25 -1.32 -9.39
CA LEU A 18 12.29 -2.30 -9.15
C LEU A 18 11.75 -3.73 -9.19
N LYS A 19 10.58 -3.96 -8.56
CA LYS A 19 9.89 -5.26 -8.59
C LYS A 19 9.45 -5.63 -10.01
N ALA A 20 8.75 -4.73 -10.70
CA ALA A 20 8.25 -4.99 -12.06
C ALA A 20 9.39 -5.26 -13.04
N GLU A 21 10.44 -4.43 -13.06
CA GLU A 21 11.58 -4.56 -13.95
C GLU A 21 12.38 -5.84 -13.67
N THR A 22 12.57 -6.20 -12.40
CA THR A 22 13.27 -7.43 -12.02
C THR A 22 12.52 -8.67 -12.52
N ILE A 23 11.20 -8.72 -12.32
CA ILE A 23 10.36 -9.83 -12.79
C ILE A 23 10.31 -9.85 -14.32
N CYS A 24 10.14 -8.70 -14.97
CA CYS A 24 10.15 -8.58 -16.42
C CYS A 24 11.45 -9.11 -17.02
N LYS A 25 12.60 -8.73 -16.44
CA LYS A 25 13.92 -9.20 -16.88
C LYS A 25 14.09 -10.70 -16.67
N ALA A 26 13.63 -11.25 -15.56
CA ALA A 26 13.74 -12.68 -15.26
C ALA A 26 12.85 -13.55 -16.17
N THR A 27 11.68 -13.04 -16.57
CA THR A 27 10.67 -13.80 -17.33
C THR A 27 10.67 -13.52 -18.82
N GLN A 28 11.22 -12.39 -19.25
CA GLN A 28 11.09 -11.84 -20.61
C GLN A 28 9.62 -11.60 -21.02
N LEU A 29 8.75 -11.36 -20.04
CA LEU A 29 7.34 -11.03 -20.23
C LEU A 29 7.02 -9.69 -19.57
N PRO A 30 5.97 -8.97 -20.02
CA PRO A 30 5.46 -7.82 -19.29
C PRO A 30 5.12 -8.20 -17.84
N ALA A 31 5.47 -7.35 -16.89
CA ALA A 31 5.29 -7.62 -15.47
C ALA A 31 4.61 -6.43 -14.76
N LEU A 32 3.60 -6.76 -13.94
CA LEU A 32 2.98 -5.84 -12.99
C LEU A 32 3.53 -6.09 -11.59
N ALA A 33 3.80 -5.03 -10.84
CA ALA A 33 4.13 -5.11 -9.42
C ALA A 33 3.44 -3.99 -8.63
N ASP A 34 3.17 -4.24 -7.34
CA ASP A 34 2.59 -3.29 -6.38
C ASP A 34 3.60 -3.00 -5.28
N ASP A 35 3.70 -1.73 -4.89
CA ASP A 35 4.27 -1.33 -3.60
C ASP A 35 3.26 -0.47 -2.84
N SER A 36 2.97 -0.87 -1.60
CA SER A 36 1.90 -0.25 -0.82
C SER A 36 2.27 -0.09 0.65
N GLY A 37 1.63 0.88 1.29
CA GLY A 37 1.89 1.16 2.69
C GLY A 37 1.00 2.23 3.28
N LEU A 38 1.07 2.35 4.60
CA LEU A 38 0.39 3.35 5.39
C LEU A 38 1.32 4.54 5.66
N CYS A 39 0.84 5.74 5.43
CA CYS A 39 1.52 6.99 5.75
C CYS A 39 0.73 7.74 6.83
N VAL A 40 1.33 7.96 7.99
CA VAL A 40 0.72 8.69 9.11
C VAL A 40 1.31 10.08 9.22
N ASP A 41 0.47 11.10 9.21
CA ASP A 41 0.87 12.51 9.14
C ASP A 41 1.72 12.90 10.36
N ALA A 42 1.29 12.49 11.56
CA ALA A 42 1.99 12.73 12.82
C ALA A 42 3.39 12.08 12.90
N LEU A 43 3.68 11.11 12.02
CA LEU A 43 4.99 10.46 11.92
C LEU A 43 5.79 10.93 10.69
N GLY A 44 5.36 12.01 10.03
CA GLY A 44 5.98 12.53 8.82
C GLY A 44 5.88 11.55 7.64
N GLY A 45 4.77 10.84 7.52
CA GLY A 45 4.52 9.86 6.45
C GLY A 45 5.02 8.45 6.72
N LYS A 46 5.62 8.19 7.90
CA LYS A 46 5.96 6.82 8.33
C LYS A 46 4.70 6.06 8.80
N PRO A 47 4.66 4.72 8.71
CA PRO A 47 5.75 3.80 8.32
C PRO A 47 6.16 3.85 6.83
N GLY A 48 5.27 4.28 5.92
CA GLY A 48 5.59 4.43 4.50
C GLY A 48 6.01 3.10 3.87
N ILE A 49 7.10 3.10 3.09
CA ILE A 49 7.68 1.88 2.48
C ILE A 49 8.13 0.81 3.49
N LEU A 50 8.22 1.14 4.79
CA LEU A 50 8.55 0.19 5.85
C LEU A 50 7.31 -0.45 6.47
N SER A 51 6.12 -0.23 5.92
CA SER A 51 4.83 -0.67 6.46
C SER A 51 4.80 -2.13 6.86
N ALA A 52 5.32 -3.03 6.02
CA ALA A 52 5.32 -4.48 6.30
C ALA A 52 6.28 -4.89 7.43
N ARG A 53 7.25 -4.03 7.78
CA ARG A 53 8.38 -4.33 8.70
C ARG A 53 8.54 -3.25 9.78
N TRP A 54 7.47 -2.54 10.12
CA TRP A 54 7.53 -1.39 11.03
C TRP A 54 7.98 -1.77 12.44
N SER A 55 7.58 -2.94 12.92
CA SER A 55 8.03 -3.51 14.20
C SER A 55 9.37 -4.25 14.10
N GLY A 56 10.09 -4.14 12.99
CA GLY A 56 11.37 -4.80 12.72
C GLY A 56 11.27 -6.24 12.23
N VAL A 57 10.07 -6.83 12.18
CA VAL A 57 9.81 -8.16 11.64
C VAL A 57 8.81 -8.05 10.49
N HIS A 58 9.13 -8.62 9.34
CA HIS A 58 8.26 -8.59 8.18
C HIS A 58 6.96 -9.39 8.44
N GLY A 59 5.81 -8.80 8.11
CA GLY A 59 4.50 -9.48 8.11
C GLY A 59 3.86 -9.70 9.49
N ASN A 60 4.40 -9.11 10.56
CA ASN A 60 3.77 -9.19 11.88
C ASN A 60 2.81 -8.01 12.11
N ASP A 61 1.60 -8.11 11.53
CA ASP A 61 0.60 -7.05 11.54
C ASP A 61 0.24 -6.55 12.93
N MET A 62 0.06 -7.46 13.89
CA MET A 62 -0.27 -7.08 15.27
C MET A 62 0.86 -6.32 15.95
N ALA A 63 2.12 -6.72 15.74
CA ALA A 63 3.27 -5.98 16.26
C ALA A 63 3.41 -4.61 15.58
N ASN A 64 3.23 -4.56 14.25
CA ASN A 64 3.25 -3.32 13.47
C ASN A 64 2.20 -2.31 13.99
N ILE A 65 0.96 -2.76 14.20
CA ILE A 65 -0.12 -1.96 14.80
C ILE A 65 0.28 -1.47 16.20
N ALA A 66 0.75 -2.36 17.07
CA ALA A 66 1.10 -2.02 18.45
C ALA A 66 2.23 -0.99 18.51
N THR A 67 3.28 -1.15 17.69
CA THR A 67 4.37 -0.18 17.56
C THR A 67 3.86 1.19 17.11
N LEU A 68 3.05 1.22 16.05
CA LEU A 68 2.49 2.46 15.52
C LEU A 68 1.62 3.17 16.57
N LEU A 69 0.65 2.48 17.16
CA LEU A 69 -0.25 3.06 18.17
C LEU A 69 0.52 3.56 19.40
N GLY A 70 1.56 2.85 19.84
CA GLY A 70 2.43 3.28 20.94
C GLY A 70 3.12 4.61 20.63
N GLN A 71 3.70 4.74 19.43
CA GLN A 71 4.42 5.95 19.01
C GLN A 71 3.51 7.18 18.92
N ILE A 72 2.26 7.02 18.47
CA ILE A 72 1.31 8.12 18.34
C ILE A 72 0.31 8.21 19.51
N SER A 73 0.57 7.54 20.64
CA SER A 73 -0.37 7.50 21.78
C SER A 73 -0.72 8.88 22.32
N HIS A 74 0.24 9.81 22.30
CA HIS A 74 0.13 11.19 22.74
C HIS A 74 -0.53 12.14 21.72
N VAL A 75 -0.71 11.70 20.46
CA VAL A 75 -1.24 12.55 19.38
C VAL A 75 -2.75 12.77 19.57
N PRO A 76 -3.24 14.03 19.57
CA PRO A 76 -4.67 14.35 19.64
C PRO A 76 -5.45 13.77 18.46
N GLU A 77 -6.74 13.46 18.64
CA GLU A 77 -7.55 12.81 17.58
C GLU A 77 -7.57 13.59 16.26
N ALA A 78 -7.61 14.92 16.33
CA ALA A 78 -7.63 15.81 15.17
C ALA A 78 -6.32 15.77 14.35
N GLU A 79 -5.23 15.24 14.91
CA GLU A 79 -3.90 15.20 14.29
C GLU A 79 -3.49 13.77 13.87
N ARG A 80 -4.41 12.80 13.92
CA ARG A 80 -4.17 11.39 13.55
C ARG A 80 -4.46 11.10 12.08
N GLY A 81 -4.32 12.11 11.22
CA GLY A 81 -4.47 11.97 9.77
C GLY A 81 -3.51 10.92 9.22
N ALA A 82 -4.01 10.13 8.27
CA ALA A 82 -3.23 9.12 7.58
C ALA A 82 -3.81 8.83 6.20
N HIS A 83 -3.02 8.19 5.36
CA HIS A 83 -3.47 7.68 4.08
C HIS A 83 -2.76 6.37 3.74
N PHE A 84 -3.48 5.47 3.07
CA PHE A 84 -2.84 4.35 2.40
C PHE A 84 -2.47 4.75 0.98
N VAL A 85 -1.35 4.19 0.52
CA VAL A 85 -0.80 4.34 -0.83
C VAL A 85 -0.66 2.96 -1.47
N SER A 86 -1.00 2.83 -2.75
CA SER A 86 -0.58 1.72 -3.62
C SER A 86 -0.05 2.31 -4.92
N VAL A 87 1.18 1.93 -5.26
CA VAL A 87 1.77 2.23 -6.55
C VAL A 87 1.88 0.95 -7.35
N ILE A 88 1.23 0.93 -8.51
CA ILE A 88 1.33 -0.18 -9.45
C ILE A 88 2.28 0.23 -10.57
N ALA A 89 3.30 -0.59 -10.79
CA ALA A 89 4.24 -0.45 -11.89
C ALA A 89 3.99 -1.54 -12.94
N LEU A 90 4.03 -1.16 -14.22
CA LEU A 90 4.05 -2.06 -15.38
C LEU A 90 5.37 -1.88 -16.11
N ALA A 91 6.11 -2.96 -16.33
CA ALA A 91 7.35 -2.99 -17.10
C ALA A 91 7.25 -3.96 -18.28
N THR A 92 7.93 -3.66 -19.39
CA THR A 92 7.95 -4.49 -20.61
C THR A 92 9.37 -4.86 -21.03
N PRO A 93 9.57 -5.97 -21.77
CA PRO A 93 10.91 -6.43 -22.17
C PRO A 93 11.69 -5.46 -23.06
N ASP A 94 10.99 -4.55 -23.74
CA ASP A 94 11.59 -3.48 -24.57
C ASP A 94 12.07 -2.26 -23.75
N GLY A 95 12.01 -2.34 -22.41
CA GLY A 95 12.52 -1.33 -21.49
C GLY A 95 11.56 -0.19 -21.19
N ARG A 96 10.31 -0.24 -21.66
CA ARG A 96 9.29 0.73 -21.24
C ARG A 96 8.75 0.36 -19.86
N SER A 97 8.44 1.38 -19.07
CA SER A 97 7.71 1.23 -17.82
C SER A 97 6.74 2.39 -17.60
N LEU A 98 5.70 2.14 -16.80
CA LEU A 98 4.82 3.17 -16.26
C LEU A 98 4.49 2.85 -14.80
N THR A 99 4.10 3.87 -14.06
CA THR A 99 3.51 3.73 -12.74
C THR A 99 2.16 4.45 -12.66
N VAL A 100 1.30 3.97 -11.78
CA VAL A 100 0.07 4.65 -11.36
C VAL A 100 -0.02 4.61 -9.85
N ARG A 101 -0.76 5.54 -9.26
CA ARG A 101 -0.81 5.72 -7.81
C ARG A 101 -2.24 5.89 -7.34
N GLY A 102 -2.67 4.98 -6.48
CA GLY A 102 -3.94 5.10 -5.76
C GLY A 102 -3.70 5.48 -4.30
N GLU A 103 -4.56 6.34 -3.77
CA GLU A 103 -4.51 6.77 -2.38
C GLU A 103 -5.89 6.78 -1.75
N ILE A 104 -5.96 6.48 -0.46
CA ILE A 104 -7.17 6.71 0.31
C ILE A 104 -6.83 7.36 1.63
N LYS A 105 -7.45 8.51 1.89
CA LYS A 105 -7.29 9.29 3.12
C LYS A 105 -8.19 8.74 4.23
N GLY A 106 -7.74 8.95 5.45
CA GLY A 106 -8.43 8.52 6.65
C GLY A 106 -7.72 8.99 7.90
N LYS A 107 -7.99 8.30 9.00
CA LYS A 107 -7.37 8.56 10.30
C LYS A 107 -7.05 7.26 11.01
N ILE A 108 -6.09 7.33 11.92
CA ILE A 108 -5.71 6.22 12.79
C ILE A 108 -6.51 6.25 14.09
N LEU A 109 -7.20 5.16 14.40
CA LEU A 109 -7.92 5.00 15.66
C LEU A 109 -6.99 4.82 16.86
N ARG A 110 -7.54 4.88 18.07
CA ARG A 110 -6.81 4.62 19.31
C ARG A 110 -6.64 3.14 19.62
N ALA A 111 -7.54 2.31 19.12
CA ALA A 111 -7.53 0.87 19.31
C ALA A 111 -8.04 0.19 18.03
N PRO A 112 -7.59 -1.05 17.76
CA PRO A 112 -8.13 -1.86 16.67
C PRO A 112 -9.63 -2.08 16.82
N ARG A 113 -10.34 -2.07 15.69
CA ARG A 113 -11.71 -2.55 15.56
C ARG A 113 -11.85 -3.40 14.31
N GLY A 114 -12.63 -4.47 14.41
CA GLY A 114 -12.82 -5.45 13.35
C GLY A 114 -11.68 -6.46 13.24
N GLU A 115 -12.00 -7.62 12.66
CA GLU A 115 -11.08 -8.75 12.48
C GLU A 115 -10.80 -9.05 11.00
N GLY A 116 -11.45 -8.31 10.09
CA GLY A 116 -11.28 -8.44 8.66
C GLY A 116 -10.02 -7.75 8.14
N GLY A 117 -9.72 -7.98 6.86
CA GLY A 117 -8.59 -7.35 6.20
C GLY A 117 -7.23 -7.87 6.66
N PHE A 118 -6.20 -7.04 6.58
CA PHE A 118 -4.83 -7.34 6.94
C PHE A 118 -4.04 -6.06 7.27
N GLY A 119 -2.80 -6.20 7.75
CA GLY A 119 -1.93 -5.05 8.01
C GLY A 119 -2.56 -4.09 9.02
N TYR A 120 -2.70 -2.83 8.64
CA TYR A 120 -3.21 -1.76 9.50
C TYR A 120 -4.73 -1.53 9.35
N ASP A 121 -5.44 -2.39 8.62
CA ASP A 121 -6.88 -2.24 8.39
C ASP A 121 -7.71 -2.05 9.68
N PRO A 122 -7.45 -2.78 10.78
CA PRO A 122 -8.24 -2.62 12.01
C PRO A 122 -8.08 -1.26 12.70
N ILE A 123 -7.07 -0.46 12.35
CA ILE A 123 -6.84 0.85 12.96
C ILE A 123 -7.05 2.02 11.98
N PHE A 124 -7.35 1.75 10.72
CA PHE A 124 -7.53 2.78 9.70
C PHE A 124 -9.02 3.00 9.42
N GLN A 125 -9.53 4.19 9.75
CA GLN A 125 -10.87 4.64 9.38
C GLN A 125 -10.77 5.56 8.17
N PRO A 126 -11.24 5.15 6.97
CA PRO A 126 -11.22 6.01 5.79
C PRO A 126 -12.17 7.21 5.94
N GLU A 127 -11.84 8.31 5.27
CA GLU A 127 -12.70 9.51 5.24
C GLU A 127 -14.08 9.19 4.68
N GLY A 128 -15.13 9.70 5.33
CA GLY A 128 -16.52 9.48 4.92
C GLY A 128 -17.17 8.20 5.46
N TYR A 129 -16.44 7.40 6.26
CA TYR A 129 -16.97 6.17 6.88
C TYR A 129 -16.75 6.18 8.40
N GLU A 130 -17.64 5.53 9.15
CA GLU A 130 -17.49 5.33 10.60
C GLU A 130 -16.82 4.00 10.97
N MET A 131 -16.68 3.09 10.00
CA MET A 131 -16.06 1.77 10.16
C MET A 131 -14.58 1.81 9.77
N THR A 132 -13.75 1.00 10.40
CA THR A 132 -12.38 0.74 9.93
C THR A 132 -12.39 -0.17 8.70
N PHE A 133 -11.30 -0.25 7.96
CA PHE A 133 -11.16 -1.29 6.94
C PHE A 133 -11.26 -2.71 7.53
N GLY A 134 -10.89 -2.92 8.79
CA GLY A 134 -11.06 -4.21 9.45
C GLY A 134 -12.51 -4.56 9.82
N GLU A 135 -13.40 -3.56 9.83
CA GLU A 135 -14.85 -3.72 10.07
C GLU A 135 -15.65 -3.79 8.75
N MET A 136 -15.06 -3.39 7.61
CA MET A 136 -15.74 -3.36 6.33
C MET A 136 -15.86 -4.75 5.70
N GLU A 137 -16.98 -4.99 5.02
CA GLU A 137 -17.09 -6.13 4.10
C GLU A 137 -16.01 -6.05 3.01
N PRO A 138 -15.40 -7.19 2.63
CA PRO A 138 -14.33 -7.20 1.63
C PRO A 138 -14.69 -6.52 0.32
N SER A 139 -15.93 -6.70 -0.16
CA SER A 139 -16.41 -6.08 -1.40
C SER A 139 -16.40 -4.55 -1.33
N LEU A 140 -16.85 -3.97 -0.21
CA LEU A 140 -16.84 -2.51 -0.03
C LEU A 140 -15.41 -1.97 0.02
N LYS A 141 -14.51 -2.66 0.73
CA LYS A 141 -13.09 -2.28 0.76
C LYS A 141 -12.47 -2.33 -0.64
N ASP A 142 -12.78 -3.37 -1.41
CA ASP A 142 -12.30 -3.55 -2.79
C ASP A 142 -12.88 -2.51 -3.77
N GLU A 143 -13.96 -1.82 -3.42
CA GLU A 143 -14.46 -0.70 -4.22
C GLU A 143 -13.67 0.59 -3.97
N ILE A 144 -13.31 0.89 -2.71
CA ILE A 144 -12.83 2.22 -2.32
C ILE A 144 -11.33 2.31 -2.04
N SER A 145 -10.66 1.19 -1.77
CA SER A 145 -9.27 1.18 -1.31
C SER A 145 -8.29 1.84 -2.28
N HIS A 146 -7.15 2.28 -1.75
CA HIS A 146 -5.99 2.74 -2.52
C HIS A 146 -5.61 1.77 -3.65
N ARG A 147 -5.59 0.45 -3.37
CA ARG A 147 -5.29 -0.57 -4.39
C ARG A 147 -6.37 -0.65 -5.46
N ALA A 148 -7.64 -0.56 -5.09
CA ALA A 148 -8.74 -0.52 -6.04
C ALA A 148 -8.64 0.69 -6.99
N GLN A 149 -8.27 1.85 -6.43
CA GLN A 149 -8.04 3.06 -7.22
C GLN A 149 -6.87 2.90 -8.19
N ALA A 150 -5.73 2.39 -7.72
CA ALA A 150 -4.56 2.13 -8.55
C ALA A 150 -4.87 1.11 -9.67
N LEU A 151 -5.58 0.03 -9.35
CA LEU A 151 -6.01 -0.98 -10.33
C LEU A 151 -6.96 -0.39 -11.39
N ARG A 152 -7.93 0.44 -10.97
CA ARG A 152 -8.82 1.15 -11.89
C ARG A 152 -8.06 2.12 -12.80
N GLU A 153 -6.96 2.70 -12.31
CA GLU A 153 -6.12 3.60 -13.10
C GLU A 153 -5.23 2.85 -14.10
N VAL A 154 -4.61 1.73 -13.70
CA VAL A 154 -3.72 0.96 -14.59
C VAL A 154 -4.49 0.17 -15.64
N ALA A 155 -5.66 -0.40 -15.30
CA ALA A 155 -6.40 -1.31 -16.16
C ALA A 155 -6.62 -0.79 -17.60
N PRO A 156 -7.12 0.44 -17.84
CA PRO A 156 -7.30 0.96 -19.20
C PRO A 156 -5.99 1.28 -19.92
N LYS A 157 -4.86 1.35 -19.20
CA LYS A 157 -3.53 1.65 -19.77
C LYS A 157 -2.81 0.40 -20.25
N ILE A 158 -3.14 -0.79 -19.73
CA ILE A 158 -2.40 -2.02 -20.02
C ILE A 158 -2.40 -2.35 -21.52
N ALA A 159 -3.56 -2.55 -22.14
CA ALA A 159 -3.62 -2.96 -23.55
C ALA A 159 -2.94 -1.95 -24.49
N PRO A 160 -3.24 -0.63 -24.41
CA PRO A 160 -2.53 0.38 -25.20
C PRO A 160 -1.02 0.38 -24.96
N PHE A 161 -0.57 0.21 -23.70
CA PHE A 161 0.86 0.19 -23.38
C PHE A 161 1.56 -1.05 -23.96
N LEU A 162 0.85 -2.18 -24.03
CA LEU A 162 1.36 -3.40 -24.65
C LEU A 162 1.21 -3.43 -26.18
N GLY A 163 0.52 -2.44 -26.77
CA GLY A 163 0.24 -2.41 -28.21
C GLY A 163 -0.82 -3.43 -28.65
N LEU A 164 -1.76 -3.75 -27.76
CA LEU A 164 -2.88 -4.66 -27.98
C LEU A 164 -4.17 -3.92 -28.35
#